data_AF-A0A966QNI6-F1
#
_entry.id   AF-A0A966QNI6-F1
#
_cell.length_a   1.000
_cell.length_b   1.000
_cell.length_c   1.000
_cell.angle_alpha   90.00
_cell.angle_beta   90.00
_cell.angle_gamma   90.00
#
_symmetry.space_group_name_H-M   'P 1'
#
loop_
_entity.id
_entity.type
_entity.pdbx_description
1 polymer ?
#
loop_
_entity_poly.entity_id
_entity_poly.type
_entity_poly.pdbx_seq_one_letter_code
_entity_poly.pdbx_strand_id
1 'polypeptide(L)' 'MVRDLAMYLGKKVLVVPMHTQYEQHCNAAGAATMGATVIPELHPRHYPAITDWLNHGQPINVHYPDITADIVARLVSEQA' A
#
# COMPACT_ATOMS: atom_id res chain seq x y z
N MET A 1 7.48 1.29 -1.52
CA MET A 1 6.32 1.62 -0.68
C MET A 1 6.79 2.26 0.62
N VAL A 2 6.96 3.57 0.61
CA VAL A 2 7.29 4.31 1.83
C VAL A 2 6.12 5.27 2.03
N ARG A 3 5.24 4.91 2.97
CA ARG A 3 4.07 5.69 3.42
C ARG A 3 3.14 6.18 2.30
N ASP A 4 2.17 5.34 1.91
CA ASP A 4 1.10 5.77 1.01
C ASP A 4 0.21 6.84 1.67
N LEU A 5 0.17 8.03 1.09
CA LEU A 5 -0.59 9.18 1.61
C LEU A 5 -2.08 8.87 1.80
N ALA A 6 -2.67 8.13 0.87
CA ALA A 6 -4.07 7.74 0.95
C ALA A 6 -4.37 6.88 2.19
N MET A 7 -3.48 5.93 2.51
CA MET A 7 -3.62 5.08 3.70
C MET A 7 -3.35 5.88 4.97
N TYR A 8 -2.36 6.78 4.97
CA TYR A 8 -2.10 7.67 6.09
C TYR A 8 -3.32 8.55 6.43
N LEU A 9 -4.04 9.02 5.41
CA LEU A 9 -5.27 9.80 5.58
C LEU A 9 -6.51 8.94 5.90
N GLY A 10 -6.33 7.66 6.21
CA GLY A 10 -7.43 6.75 6.55
C GLY A 10 -8.42 6.56 5.39
N LYS A 11 -7.94 6.58 4.14
CA LYS A 11 -8.78 6.25 2.98
C LYS A 11 -8.69 4.75 2.70
N LYS A 12 -9.79 4.18 2.20
CA LYS A 12 -9.74 2.87 1.54
C LYS A 12 -8.96 2.98 0.23
N VAL A 13 -8.17 1.97 -0.09
CA VAL A 13 -7.28 1.98 -1.25
C VAL A 13 -7.52 0.73 -2.09
N LEU A 14 -7.60 0.92 -3.41
CA LEU A 14 -7.53 -0.12 -4.42
C LEU A 14 -6.37 0.21 -5.35
N VAL A 15 -5.51 -0.77 -5.62
CA VAL A 15 -4.30 -0.60 -6.43
C VAL A 15 -4.47 -1.31 -7.78
N VAL A 16 -4.07 -0.62 -8.85
CA VAL A 16 -3.95 -1.18 -10.20
C VAL A 16 -2.51 -0.93 -10.66
N PRO A 17 -1.62 -1.95 -10.65
CA PRO A 17 -0.24 -1.76 -11.07
C PRO A 17 -0.15 -1.54 -12.58
N MET A 18 0.81 -0.71 -13.01
CA MET A 18 1.12 -0.56 -14.43
C MET A 18 1.88 -1.80 -14.94
N HIS A 19 1.53 -2.26 -16.14
CA HIS A 19 2.23 -3.40 -16.76
C HIS A 19 3.73 -3.13 -16.91
N THR A 20 4.54 -4.17 -16.76
CA THR A 20 6.01 -4.17 -16.95
C THR A 20 6.83 -3.29 -16.00
N GLN A 21 6.19 -2.64 -15.02
CA GLN A 21 6.89 -1.78 -14.06
C GLN A 21 7.17 -2.53 -12.76
N TYR A 22 8.40 -3.01 -12.60
CA TYR A 22 8.82 -3.81 -11.45
C TYR A 22 8.48 -3.12 -10.12
N GLU A 23 8.84 -1.83 -9.97
CA GLU A 23 8.58 -1.08 -8.74
C GLU A 23 7.08 -0.96 -8.42
N GLN A 24 6.23 -0.76 -9.45
CA GLN A 24 4.78 -0.71 -9.27
C GLN A 24 4.22 -2.06 -8.82
N HIS A 25 4.76 -3.17 -9.32
CA HIS A 25 4.40 -4.51 -8.83
C HIS A 25 4.86 -4.74 -7.38
N CYS A 26 6.06 -4.27 -7.00
CA CYS A 26 6.51 -4.31 -5.60
C CYS A 26 5.60 -3.48 -4.69
N ASN A 27 5.19 -2.29 -5.14
CA ASN A 27 4.24 -1.46 -4.40
C ASN A 27 2.85 -2.12 -4.34
N ALA A 28 2.37 -2.77 -5.40
CA ALA A 28 1.10 -3.48 -5.34
C ALA A 28 1.15 -4.68 -4.38
N ALA A 29 2.24 -5.44 -4.39
CA ALA A 29 2.47 -6.55 -3.47
C ALA A 29 2.52 -6.07 -2.00
N GLY A 30 3.26 -4.99 -1.72
CA GLY A 30 3.28 -4.37 -0.39
C GLY A 30 1.88 -3.91 0.05
N ALA A 31 1.10 -3.30 -0.87
CA ALA A 31 -0.23 -2.80 -0.55
C ALA A 31 -1.17 -3.95 -0.20
N ALA A 32 -1.07 -5.07 -0.93
CA ALA A 32 -1.83 -6.28 -0.65
C ALA A 32 -1.50 -6.85 0.74
N THR A 33 -0.23 -6.85 1.15
CA THR A 33 0.15 -7.31 2.50
C THR A 33 -0.41 -6.44 3.63
N MET A 34 -0.67 -5.17 3.35
CA MET A 34 -1.34 -4.25 4.29
C MET A 34 -2.87 -4.31 4.21
N GLY A 35 -3.45 -5.15 3.34
CA GLY A 35 -4.90 -5.33 3.21
C GLY A 35 -5.56 -4.47 2.13
N ALA A 36 -4.80 -3.83 1.24
CA ALA A 36 -5.38 -3.15 0.09
C ALA A 36 -5.92 -4.15 -0.94
N THR A 37 -7.03 -3.80 -1.58
CA THR A 37 -7.53 -4.54 -2.74
C THR A 37 -6.62 -4.27 -3.94
N VAL A 38 -6.15 -5.31 -4.60
CA VAL A 38 -5.32 -5.18 -5.81
C VAL A 38 -6.01 -5.89 -6.97
N ILE A 39 -6.15 -5.19 -8.10
CA ILE A 39 -6.60 -5.78 -9.36
C ILE A 39 -5.49 -5.60 -10.40
N PRO A 40 -5.31 -6.56 -11.32
CA PRO A 40 -4.18 -6.52 -12.26
C PRO A 40 -4.35 -5.46 -13.36
N GLU A 41 -5.58 -5.10 -13.70
CA GLU A 41 -5.93 -4.13 -14.73
C GLU A 41 -7.38 -3.65 -14.57
N LEU A 42 -7.74 -2.57 -15.26
CA LEU A 42 -9.12 -2.13 -15.39
C LEU A 42 -9.80 -2.87 -16.55
N HIS A 43 -10.50 -3.96 -16.23
CA HIS A 43 -11.23 -4.77 -17.21
C HIS A 43 -12.60 -5.18 -16.63
N PRO A 44 -13.67 -5.33 -17.45
CA PRO A 44 -15.00 -5.72 -16.99
C PRO A 44 -15.05 -6.96 -16.09
N ARG A 45 -14.13 -7.91 -16.30
CA ARG A 45 -13.97 -9.11 -15.45
C ARG A 45 -13.70 -8.80 -13.97
N HIS A 46 -13.17 -7.62 -13.67
CA HIS A 46 -12.87 -7.16 -12.31
C HIS A 46 -13.95 -6.22 -11.75
N TYR A 47 -15.00 -5.90 -12.51
CA TYR A 47 -16.09 -5.04 -12.03
C TYR A 47 -16.74 -5.58 -10.75
N PRO A 48 -16.98 -6.90 -10.57
CA PRO A 48 -17.50 -7.40 -9.30
C PRO A 48 -16.61 -7.04 -8.11
N ALA A 49 -15.28 -7.16 -8.25
CA ALA A 49 -14.33 -6.80 -7.19
C ALA A 49 -14.27 -5.28 -6.93
N ILE A 50 -14.35 -4.46 -7.99
CA ILE A 50 -14.41 -3.00 -7.86
C ILE A 50 -15.71 -2.58 -7.17
N THR A 51 -16.85 -3.15 -7.56
CA THR A 51 -18.15 -2.88 -6.95
C THR A 51 -18.17 -3.28 -5.48
N ASP A 52 -17.63 -4.45 -5.15
CA ASP A 52 -17.50 -4.88 -3.76
C ASP A 52 -16.62 -3.91 -2.94
N TRP A 53 -15.45 -3.52 -3.48
CA TRP A 53 -14.59 -2.54 -2.84
C TRP A 53 -15.26 -1.16 -2.68
N LEU A 54 -16.05 -0.71 -3.67
CA LEU A 54 -16.80 0.53 -3.60
C LEU A 54 -17.85 0.52 -2.49
N ASN A 55 -18.56 -0.60 -2.31
CA ASN A 55 -19.65 -0.71 -1.34
C ASN A 55 -19.17 -1.09 0.07
N HIS A 56 -18.21 -2.01 0.18
CA HIS A 56 -17.82 -2.63 1.43
C HIS A 56 -16.38 -2.36 1.85
N GLY A 57 -15.53 -1.86 0.94
CA GLY A 57 -14.13 -1.58 1.21
C GLY A 57 -13.95 -0.63 2.39
N GLN A 58 -13.02 -0.96 3.28
CA GLN A 58 -12.72 -0.20 4.50
C GLN A 58 -11.35 0.49 4.42
N PRO A 59 -11.16 1.61 5.12
CA PRO A 59 -9.84 2.16 5.35
C PRO A 59 -8.87 1.16 5.96
N ILE A 60 -7.62 1.19 5.51
CA ILE A 60 -6.55 0.43 6.12
C ILE A 60 -5.98 1.27 7.25
N ASN A 61 -6.08 0.79 8.49
CA ASN A 61 -5.49 1.47 9.64
C ASN A 61 -3.98 1.18 9.69
N VAL A 62 -3.15 2.13 9.27
CA VAL A 62 -1.69 1.99 9.31
C VAL A 62 -1.10 2.88 10.39
N HIS A 63 -0.40 2.26 11.33
CA HIS A 63 0.35 2.98 12.36
C HIS A 63 1.73 3.35 11.81
N TYR A 64 1.93 4.63 11.49
CA TYR A 64 3.22 5.20 11.06
C TYR A 64 3.81 6.03 12.21
N PRO A 65 4.44 5.40 13.23
CA PRO A 65 5.09 6.12 14.31
C PRO A 65 6.29 6.90 13.78
N ASP A 66 6.60 8.03 14.43
CA ASP A 66 7.87 8.71 14.19
C ASP A 66 9.00 7.94 14.85
N ILE A 67 9.71 7.16 14.03
CA ILE A 67 10.86 6.34 14.43
C ILE A 67 12.16 6.83 13.78
N THR A 68 12.15 8.06 13.25
CA THR A 68 13.26 8.60 12.47
C THR A 68 14.54 8.63 13.30
N ALA A 69 14.47 9.15 14.53
CA ALA A 69 15.60 9.25 15.44
C ALA A 69 16.16 7.87 15.81
N ASP A 70 15.29 6.91 16.11
CA ASP A 70 15.68 5.55 16.49
C ASP A 70 16.38 4.82 15.34
N ILE A 71 15.88 4.97 14.11
CA ILE A 71 16.52 4.41 12.92
C ILE A 71 17.91 5.00 12.73
N VAL A 72 18.06 6.33 12.82
CA VAL A 72 19.36 7.00 12.68
C VAL A 72 20.34 6.52 13.75
N ALA A 73 19.91 6.48 15.02
CA ALA A 73 20.74 6.02 16.12
C ALA A 73 21.23 4.57 15.90
N ARG A 74 20.33 3.68 15.46
CA ARG A 74 20.67 2.28 15.17
C ARG A 74 21.69 2.16 14.04
N LEU A 75 21.48 2.85 12.92
CA LEU A 75 22.40 2.80 11.77
C LEU A 75 23.81 3.28 12.13
N VAL A 76 23.93 4.36 12.91
CA VAL A 76 25.23 4.88 13.37
C VAL A 76 25.90 3.88 14.32
N SER A 77 25.15 3.21 15.19
CA SER A 77 25.70 2.21 16.12
C SER A 77 26.15 0.91 15.43
N GLU A 78 25.54 0.52 14.32
CA GLU A 78 25.90 -0.70 13.56
C GLU A 78 27.17 -0.52 12.71
N GLN A 79 27.65 0.72 12.56
CA GLN A 79 28.83 1.08 11.77
C GLN A 79 30.04 1.49 12.62
N ALA A 80 29.91 1.44 13.95
CA ALA A 80 30.97 1.66 14.93
C ALA A 80 31.50 0.32 15.47
#